data_AF-A0A1Z5IU14-F1
#
_entry.id   AF-A0A1Z5IU14-F1
#
_cell.length_a   1.000
_cell.length_b   1.000
_cell.length_c   1.000
_cell.angle_alpha   90.00
_cell.angle_beta   90.00
_cell.angle_gamma   90.00
#
_symmetry.space_group_name_H-M   'P 1'
#
loop_
_entity.id
_entity.type
_entity.pdbx_description
1 polymer ?
#
loop_
_entity_poly.entity_id
_entity_poly.type
_entity_poly.pdbx_seq_one_letter_code
_entity_poly.pdbx_strand_id
1 'polypeptide(L)'
;MTAGQVAGLIAAIAFLILVFFIGAFLMKMVRTLSEVNKSVKTMTEDMDVISKHAEDILANANTLLDDVNHKVATIDPVFKAAADLGTSVSELNAATHDLTGKVKSTAKKTATTSLFAKLGETAFNAYRGRKNKD
;
A
#
# COMPACT_ATOMS: atom_id res chain seq x y z
N MET A 1 43.84 83.23 -12.53
CA MET A 1 43.79 81.81 -12.14
C MET A 1 44.34 81.00 -13.31
N THR A 2 45.31 80.12 -13.08
CA THR A 2 45.87 79.30 -14.18
C THR A 2 44.92 78.14 -14.49
N ALA A 3 44.88 77.68 -15.75
CA ALA A 3 44.00 76.58 -16.16
C ALA A 3 44.20 75.30 -15.33
N GLY A 4 45.42 75.06 -14.85
CA GLY A 4 45.75 73.94 -13.97
C GLY A 4 45.10 74.00 -12.59
N GLN A 5 44.90 75.20 -12.02
CA GLN A 5 44.22 75.35 -10.73
C GLN A 5 42.74 74.98 -10.83
N VAL A 6 42.09 75.40 -11.92
CA VAL A 6 40.67 75.07 -12.18
C VAL A 6 40.50 73.58 -12.43
N ALA A 7 41.39 72.97 -13.23
CA ALA A 7 41.39 71.53 -13.47
C ALA A 7 41.63 70.71 -12.19
N GLY A 8 42.57 71.14 -11.34
CA GLY A 8 42.85 70.49 -10.06
C GLY A 8 41.66 70.54 -9.10
N LEU A 9 40.93 71.67 -9.05
CA LEU A 9 39.74 71.80 -8.21
C LEU A 9 38.62 70.86 -8.67
N ILE A 10 38.38 70.77 -9.98
CA ILE A 10 37.38 69.85 -10.56
C ILE A 10 37.76 68.40 -10.27
N ALA A 11 39.03 68.04 -10.46
CA ALA A 11 39.53 66.69 -10.18
C ALA A 11 39.38 66.31 -8.69
N ALA A 12 39.67 67.23 -7.77
CA ALA A 12 39.50 67.02 -6.34
C ALA A 12 38.04 66.75 -5.96
N ILE A 13 37.10 67.52 -6.51
CA ILE A 13 35.67 67.33 -6.26
C ILE A 13 35.18 65.99 -6.83
N ALA A 14 35.59 65.65 -8.05
CA ALA A 14 35.23 64.36 -8.66
C ALA A 14 35.77 63.17 -7.86
N PHE A 15 37.02 63.27 -7.38
CA PHE A 15 37.62 62.24 -6.54
C PHE A 15 36.88 62.09 -5.20
N LEU A 16 36.50 63.20 -4.57
CA LEU A 16 35.71 63.18 -3.33
C LEU A 16 34.38 62.45 -3.54
N ILE A 17 33.63 62.78 -4.60
CA ILE A 17 32.36 62.10 -4.92
C ILE A 17 32.57 60.59 -5.13
N LEU A 18 33.63 60.21 -5.84
CA LEU A 18 33.97 58.81 -6.09
C LEU A 18 34.25 58.05 -4.78
N VAL A 19 35.00 58.65 -3.86
CA VAL A 19 35.28 58.05 -2.55
C VAL A 19 34.00 57.85 -1.75
N PHE A 20 33.09 58.84 -1.74
CA PHE A 20 31.78 58.71 -1.08
C PHE A 20 30.94 57.58 -1.69
N PHE A 21 30.93 57.46 -3.02
CA PHE A 21 30.20 56.39 -3.71
C PHE A 21 30.75 55.01 -3.37
N ILE A 22 32.08 54.84 -3.38
CA ILE A 22 32.73 53.58 -3.01
C ILE A 22 32.44 53.23 -1.55
N GLY A 23 32.49 54.20 -0.63
CA GLY A 23 32.14 53.97 0.76
C GLY A 23 30.70 53.47 0.92
N ALA A 24 29.76 54.08 0.22
CA ALA A 24 28.36 53.63 0.21
C ALA A 24 28.20 52.24 -0.42
N PHE A 25 28.92 51.95 -1.50
CA PHE A 25 28.89 50.65 -2.17
C PHE A 25 29.45 49.54 -1.28
N LEU A 26 30.60 49.75 -0.64
CA LEU A 26 31.21 48.81 0.30
C LEU A 26 30.31 48.54 1.50
N MET A 27 29.66 49.57 2.05
CA MET A 27 28.69 49.38 3.13
C MET A 27 27.51 48.47 2.71
N LYS A 28 27.00 48.63 1.49
CA LYS A 28 25.97 47.72 0.96
C LYS A 28 26.50 46.30 0.80
N MET A 29 27.70 46.14 0.25
CA MET A 29 28.33 44.83 0.07
C MET A 29 28.56 44.11 1.40
N VAL A 30 29.02 44.81 2.44
CA VAL A 30 29.18 44.25 3.78
C VAL A 30 27.84 43.79 4.36
N ARG A 31 26.76 44.57 4.17
CA ARG A 31 25.42 44.17 4.60
C ARG A 31 24.96 42.91 3.87
N THR A 32 25.12 42.85 2.55
CA THR A 32 24.80 41.65 1.77
C THR A 32 25.60 40.43 2.22
N LEU A 33 26.90 40.58 2.45
CA LEU A 33 27.74 39.48 2.96
C LEU A 33 27.31 39.03 4.35
N SER A 34 26.90 39.96 5.21
CA SER A 34 26.35 39.64 6.54
C SER A 34 25.03 38.88 6.44
N GLU A 35 24.15 39.26 5.53
CA GLU A 35 22.90 38.54 5.26
C GLU A 35 23.16 37.15 4.68
N VAL A 36 24.09 37.02 3.74
CA VAL A 36 24.52 35.73 3.19
C VAL A 36 25.11 34.83 4.29
N ASN A 37 25.97 35.37 5.15
CA ASN A 37 26.53 34.61 6.28
C ASN A 37 25.41 34.11 7.21
N LYS A 38 24.44 34.98 7.54
CA LYS A 38 23.27 34.60 8.32
C LYS A 38 22.46 33.51 7.63
N SER A 39 22.19 33.63 6.34
CA SER A 39 21.47 32.61 5.57
C SER A 39 22.20 31.28 5.53
N VAL A 40 23.53 31.27 5.33
CA VAL A 40 24.34 30.05 5.37
C VAL A 40 24.31 29.41 6.76
N LYS A 41 24.35 30.23 7.81
CA LYS A 41 24.24 29.74 9.20
C LYS A 41 22.88 29.09 9.46
N THR A 42 21.78 29.78 9.13
CA THR A 42 20.42 29.22 9.30
C THR A 42 20.23 27.98 8.44
N MET A 43 20.71 27.97 7.19
CA MET A 43 20.66 26.79 6.33
C MET A 43 21.43 25.61 6.95
N THR A 44 22.58 25.86 7.58
CA THR A 44 23.36 24.81 8.26
C THR A 44 22.63 24.28 9.50
N GLU A 45 22.01 25.17 10.28
CA GLU A 45 21.16 24.79 11.43
C GLU A 45 19.97 23.94 10.97
N ASP A 46 19.28 24.34 9.89
CA ASP A 46 18.17 23.58 9.32
C ASP A 46 18.64 22.21 8.79
N MET A 47 19.82 22.12 8.18
CA MET A 47 20.38 20.84 7.74
C MET A 47 20.72 19.90 8.90
N ASP A 48 21.22 20.42 10.03
CA ASP A 48 21.44 19.63 11.25
C ASP A 48 20.11 19.07 11.80
N VAL A 49 19.07 19.91 11.84
CA VAL A 49 17.72 19.50 12.27
C VAL A 49 17.12 18.46 11.32
N ILE A 50 17.22 18.67 10.00
CA ILE A 50 16.77 17.70 8.99
C ILE A 50 17.50 16.38 9.14
N SER A 51 18.82 16.40 9.39
CA SER A 51 19.62 15.19 9.59
C SER A 51 19.15 14.42 10.82
N LYS A 52 18.90 15.11 11.94
CA LYS A 52 18.32 14.50 13.15
C LYS A 52 16.93 13.92 12.90
N HIS A 53 16.05 14.66 12.22
CA HIS A 53 14.74 14.12 11.86
C HIS A 53 14.81 12.94 10.90
N ALA A 54 15.80 12.91 10.00
CA ALA A 54 16.05 11.76 9.15
C ALA A 54 16.54 10.54 9.97
N GLU A 55 17.42 10.76 10.95
CA GLU A 55 17.81 9.72 11.92
C GLU A 55 16.61 9.20 12.70
N ASP A 56 15.73 10.09 13.18
CA ASP A 56 14.49 9.72 13.88
C ASP A 56 13.55 8.93 12.96
N ILE A 57 13.40 9.32 11.69
CA ILE A 57 12.59 8.59 10.70
C ILE A 57 13.17 7.21 10.46
N LEU A 58 14.49 7.08 10.29
CA LEU A 58 15.15 5.80 10.10
C LEU A 58 15.02 4.90 11.34
N ALA A 59 15.15 5.46 12.53
CA ALA A 59 14.96 4.75 13.79
C ALA A 59 13.51 4.26 13.94
N ASN A 60 12.53 5.14 13.71
CA ASN A 60 11.12 4.78 13.72
C ASN A 60 10.78 3.75 12.63
N ALA A 61 11.33 3.87 11.43
CA ALA A 61 11.16 2.89 10.37
C ALA A 61 11.73 1.53 10.79
N ASN A 62 12.90 1.49 11.43
CA ASN A 62 13.47 0.25 11.96
C ASN A 62 12.56 -0.37 13.04
N THR A 63 12.03 0.43 13.97
CA THR A 63 11.06 -0.03 14.97
C THR A 63 9.74 -0.49 14.34
N LEU A 64 9.23 0.22 13.34
CA LEU A 64 8.02 -0.16 12.61
C LEU A 64 8.22 -1.47 11.84
N LEU A 65 9.38 -1.66 11.21
CA LEU A 65 9.70 -2.90 10.52
C LEU A 65 9.81 -4.08 11.50
N ASP A 66 10.38 -3.86 12.69
CA ASP A 66 10.44 -4.88 13.74
C ASP A 66 9.04 -5.25 14.27
N ASP A 67 8.18 -4.25 14.51
CA ASP A 67 6.79 -4.46 14.94
C ASP A 67 5.96 -5.15 13.86
N VAL A 68 6.11 -4.76 12.58
CA VAL A 68 5.46 -5.44 11.45
C VAL A 68 5.92 -6.88 11.36
N ASN A 69 7.22 -7.16 11.48
CA ASN A 69 7.75 -8.52 11.44
C ASN A 69 7.16 -9.38 12.58
N HIS A 70 7.10 -8.85 13.80
CA HIS A 70 6.45 -9.52 14.93
C HIS A 70 4.95 -9.74 14.71
N LYS A 71 4.22 -8.71 14.25
CA LYS A 71 2.78 -8.80 13.99
C LYS A 71 2.47 -9.79 12.88
N VAL A 72 3.23 -9.81 11.79
CA VAL A 72 3.07 -10.79 10.71
C VAL A 72 3.29 -12.20 11.24
N ALA A 73 4.35 -12.44 12.02
CA ALA A 73 4.59 -13.74 12.64
C ALA A 73 3.41 -14.20 13.54
N THR A 74 2.74 -13.27 14.22
CA THR A 74 1.54 -13.61 15.02
C THR A 74 0.28 -13.87 14.19
N ILE A 75 0.21 -13.37 12.96
CA ILE A 75 -0.95 -13.52 12.07
C ILE A 75 -0.78 -14.72 11.11
N ASP A 76 0.44 -15.22 10.89
CA ASP A 76 0.71 -16.45 10.11
C ASP A 76 -0.18 -17.66 10.49
N PRO A 77 -0.42 -17.96 11.79
CA PRO A 77 -1.34 -19.04 12.18
C PRO A 77 -2.78 -18.78 11.74
N VAL A 78 -3.21 -17.52 11.69
CA VAL A 78 -4.56 -17.14 11.23
C VAL A 78 -4.70 -17.37 9.73
N PHE A 79 -3.68 -17.02 8.94
CA PHE A 79 -3.64 -17.33 7.50
C PHE A 79 -3.64 -18.85 7.24
N LYS A 80 -2.88 -19.60 8.04
CA LYS A 80 -2.87 -21.07 7.96
C LYS A 80 -4.22 -21.68 8.33
N ALA A 81 -4.83 -21.23 9.43
CA ALA A 81 -6.16 -21.67 9.82
C ALA A 81 -7.21 -21.34 8.76
N ALA A 82 -7.12 -20.17 8.12
CA ALA A 82 -8.00 -19.81 7.00
C ALA A 82 -7.79 -20.74 5.78
N ALA A 83 -6.55 -21.14 5.47
CA ALA A 83 -6.25 -22.10 4.40
C ALA A 83 -6.77 -23.51 4.72
N ASP A 84 -6.59 -23.98 5.95
CA ASP A 84 -7.09 -25.27 6.43
C ASP A 84 -8.63 -25.30 6.44
N LEU A 85 -9.28 -24.20 6.83
CA LEU A 85 -10.73 -24.02 6.72
C LEU A 85 -11.19 -24.00 5.26
N GLY A 86 -10.49 -23.29 4.37
CA GLY A 86 -10.79 -23.28 2.94
C GLY A 86 -10.73 -24.69 2.33
N THR A 87 -9.73 -25.47 2.70
CA THR A 87 -9.59 -26.88 2.31
C THR A 87 -10.72 -27.72 2.87
N SER A 88 -11.03 -27.57 4.17
CA SER A 88 -12.13 -28.28 4.84
C SER A 88 -13.49 -27.98 4.21
N VAL A 89 -13.77 -26.72 3.84
CA VAL A 89 -15.01 -26.31 3.16
C VAL A 89 -15.06 -26.85 1.73
N SER A 90 -13.93 -26.86 1.02
CA SER A 90 -13.83 -27.45 -0.32
C SER A 90 -14.09 -28.96 -0.30
N GLU A 91 -13.46 -29.67 0.63
CA GLU A 91 -13.67 -31.11 0.85
C GLU A 91 -15.10 -31.41 1.29
N LEU A 92 -15.68 -30.59 2.18
CA LEU A 92 -17.08 -30.72 2.59
C LEU A 92 -18.03 -30.50 1.41
N ASN A 93 -17.77 -29.51 0.56
CA ASN A 93 -18.56 -29.26 -0.64
C ASN A 93 -18.47 -30.45 -1.62
N ALA A 94 -17.27 -30.99 -1.85
CA ALA A 94 -17.07 -32.17 -2.67
C ALA A 94 -17.79 -33.40 -2.10
N ALA A 95 -17.64 -33.67 -0.80
CA ALA A 95 -18.30 -34.78 -0.12
C ALA A 95 -19.83 -34.65 -0.15
N THR A 96 -20.36 -33.44 0.04
CA THR A 96 -21.80 -33.16 -0.03
C THR A 96 -22.34 -33.33 -1.45
N HIS A 97 -21.58 -32.87 -2.46
CA HIS A 97 -21.92 -33.05 -3.87
C HIS A 97 -21.96 -34.53 -4.24
N ASP A 98 -20.93 -35.30 -3.86
CA ASP A 98 -20.84 -36.73 -4.10
C ASP A 98 -21.94 -37.51 -3.38
N LEU A 99 -22.22 -37.20 -2.11
CA LEU A 99 -23.29 -37.83 -1.35
C LEU A 99 -24.65 -37.54 -2.00
N THR A 100 -24.91 -36.29 -2.37
CA THR A 100 -26.14 -35.89 -3.07
C THR A 100 -26.27 -36.62 -4.41
N GLY A 101 -25.17 -36.75 -5.17
CA GLY A 101 -25.12 -37.51 -6.42
C GLY A 101 -25.45 -38.99 -6.21
N LYS A 102 -24.87 -39.63 -5.19
CA LYS A 102 -25.13 -41.02 -4.81
C LYS A 102 -26.57 -41.22 -4.33
N VAL A 103 -27.07 -40.38 -3.43
CA VAL A 103 -28.46 -40.43 -2.93
C VAL A 103 -29.45 -40.23 -4.05
N LYS A 104 -29.25 -39.24 -4.94
CA LYS A 104 -30.12 -39.01 -6.09
C LYS A 104 -30.12 -40.20 -7.05
N SER A 105 -28.95 -40.80 -7.28
CA SER A 105 -28.82 -41.99 -8.15
C SER A 105 -29.47 -43.22 -7.54
N THR A 106 -29.29 -43.46 -6.24
CA THR A 106 -29.94 -44.55 -5.49
C THR A 106 -31.45 -44.35 -5.41
N ALA A 107 -31.91 -43.14 -5.08
CA ALA A 107 -33.33 -42.80 -5.05
C ALA A 107 -33.97 -42.98 -6.43
N LYS A 108 -33.29 -42.56 -7.51
CA LYS A 108 -33.76 -42.78 -8.89
C LYS A 108 -33.84 -44.27 -9.20
N LYS A 109 -32.80 -45.06 -8.89
CA LYS A 109 -32.82 -46.51 -9.07
C LYS A 109 -33.94 -47.18 -8.29
N THR A 110 -34.07 -46.91 -6.99
CA THR A 110 -35.13 -47.47 -6.14
C THR A 110 -36.52 -47.04 -6.59
N ALA A 111 -36.71 -45.78 -6.99
CA ALA A 111 -37.98 -45.30 -7.54
C ALA A 111 -38.32 -46.02 -8.83
N THR A 112 -37.38 -46.15 -9.78
CA THR A 112 -37.62 -46.90 -11.02
C THR A 112 -37.88 -48.37 -10.74
N THR A 113 -37.09 -49.04 -9.90
CA THR A 113 -37.26 -50.45 -9.56
C THR A 113 -38.57 -50.71 -8.84
N SER A 114 -38.98 -49.85 -7.91
CA SER A 114 -40.26 -49.98 -7.21
C SER A 114 -41.46 -49.74 -8.14
N LEU A 115 -41.36 -48.80 -9.07
CA LEU A 115 -42.36 -48.61 -10.12
C LEU A 115 -42.42 -49.84 -11.04
N PHE A 116 -41.29 -50.35 -11.53
CA PHE A 116 -41.25 -51.57 -12.36
C PHE A 116 -41.75 -52.81 -11.60
N ALA A 117 -41.41 -52.96 -10.33
CA ALA A 117 -41.89 -54.05 -9.49
C ALA A 117 -43.41 -53.98 -9.31
N LYS A 118 -43.95 -52.81 -8.95
CA LYS A 118 -45.40 -52.61 -8.82
C LYS A 118 -46.14 -52.82 -10.14
N LEU A 119 -45.61 -52.29 -11.24
CA LEU A 119 -46.20 -52.47 -12.57
C LEU A 119 -46.13 -53.94 -13.01
N GLY A 120 -45.02 -54.62 -12.77
CA GLY A 120 -44.82 -56.03 -13.07
C GLY A 120 -45.73 -56.94 -12.24
N GLU A 121 -45.85 -56.68 -10.94
CA GLU A 121 -46.73 -57.42 -10.03
C GLU A 121 -48.22 -57.22 -10.40
N THR A 122 -48.59 -55.99 -10.76
CA THR A 122 -49.95 -55.68 -11.23
C THR A 122 -50.26 -56.38 -12.56
N ALA A 123 -49.34 -56.33 -13.53
CA ALA A 123 -49.51 -57.00 -14.82
C ALA A 123 -49.53 -58.53 -14.67
N PHE A 124 -48.67 -59.09 -13.81
CA PHE A 124 -48.60 -60.52 -13.54
C PHE A 124 -49.87 -61.05 -12.85
N ASN A 125 -50.40 -60.32 -11.86
CA ASN A 125 -51.66 -60.67 -11.21
C ASN A 125 -52.86 -60.56 -12.17
N ALA A 126 -52.89 -59.55 -13.05
CA ALA A 126 -53.93 -59.43 -14.08
C ALA A 126 -53.91 -60.59 -15.09
N TYR A 127 -52.73 -61.07 -15.49
CA TYR A 127 -52.60 -62.22 -16.39
C TYR A 127 -52.93 -63.54 -15.71
N ARG A 128 -52.49 -63.75 -14.46
CA ARG A 128 -52.78 -64.97 -13.69
C ARG A 128 -54.27 -65.11 -13.35
N GLY A 129 -54.98 -63.99 -13.14
CA GLY A 129 -56.43 -63.96 -12.91
C GLY A 129 -57.28 -64.47 -14.08
N ARG A 130 -56.73 -64.58 -15.30
CA ARG A 130 -57.44 -65.17 -16.45
C ARG A 130 -57.32 -66.70 -16.55
N LYS A 131 -56.40 -67.33 -15.82
CA LYS A 131 -56.16 -68.79 -15.93
C LYS A 131 -56.91 -69.65 -14.91
N ASN A 132 -57.70 -69.03 -14.02
CA ASN A 132 -58.52 -69.71 -13.00
C ASN A 132 -60.03 -69.62 -13.28
N LYS A 133 -60.42 -69.46 -14.56
CA LYS A 133 -61.82 -69.49 -15.01
C LYS A 133 -61.95 -70.48 -16.17
N ASP A 134 -61.62 -71.74 -15.90
CA ASP A 134 -62.08 -72.92 -16.63
C ASP A 134 -62.73 -73.86 -15.61
#